data_AF-A0A7Y8WUU4-F1
#
_entry.id   AF-A0A7Y8WUU4-F1
#
_cell.length_a   1.000
_cell.length_b   1.000
_cell.length_c   1.000
_cell.angle_alpha   90.00
_cell.angle_beta   90.00
_cell.angle_gamma   90.00
#
_symmetry.space_group_name_H-M   'P 1'
#
loop_
_entity.id
_entity.type
_entity.pdbx_description
1 polymer ?
#
loop_
_entity_poly.entity_id
_entity_poly.type
_entity_poly.pdbx_seq_one_letter_code
_entity_poly.pdbx_strand_id
1 'polypeptide(L)' 'MCSHNNSGECFLTEPGGHADLEETTQVLAAQAAMQAEAGADIVGPAAMIPGSVRAVREALNAADHRDVAIMPHLIFESSL' A
#
# COMPACT_ATOMS: atom_id res chain seq x y z
N MET A 1 -1.22 -6.59 -2.73
CA MET A 1 -1.15 -6.45 -4.21
C MET A 1 -0.72 -7.75 -4.91
N CYS A 2 0.58 -8.09 -4.92
CA CYS A 2 1.16 -9.21 -5.68
C CYS A 2 0.49 -10.58 -5.48
N SER A 3 0.02 -10.86 -4.26
CA SER A 3 -0.73 -12.08 -3.94
C SER A 3 -2.17 -12.10 -4.47
N HIS A 4 -2.64 -10.99 -5.04
CA HIS A 4 -4.03 -10.75 -5.43
C HIS A 4 -4.16 -10.19 -6.86
N ASN A 5 -3.08 -10.22 -7.66
CA ASN A 5 -3.10 -9.88 -9.08
C ASN A 5 -2.47 -11.01 -9.91
N ASN A 6 -2.72 -11.00 -11.22
CA ASN A 6 -2.25 -12.07 -12.11
C ASN A 6 -0.78 -11.91 -12.51
N SER A 7 -0.20 -10.71 -12.39
CA SER A 7 1.20 -10.46 -12.73
C SER A 7 2.16 -10.97 -11.65
N GLY A 8 1.70 -11.10 -10.40
CA GLY A 8 2.56 -11.38 -9.25
C GLY A 8 3.40 -10.16 -8.81
N GLU A 9 3.25 -9.02 -9.49
CA GLU A 9 3.98 -7.79 -9.21
C GLU A 9 3.35 -7.02 -8.05
N CYS A 10 4.16 -6.29 -7.29
CA CYS A 10 3.68 -5.45 -6.20
C CYS A 10 2.99 -4.15 -6.68
N PHE A 11 2.93 -3.91 -7.99
CA PHE A 11 2.29 -2.77 -8.62
C PHE A 11 1.34 -3.20 -9.75
N LEU A 12 0.43 -2.31 -10.12
CA LEU A 12 -0.45 -2.42 -11.28
C LEU A 12 0.25 -1.85 -12.51
N THR A 13 -0.15 -2.30 -13.68
CA THR A 13 0.55 -2.03 -14.94
C THR A 13 -0.38 -1.32 -15.92
N GLU A 14 0.05 -0.20 -16.47
CA GLU A 14 -0.68 0.53 -17.50
C GLU A 14 -0.68 -0.24 -18.84
N PRO A 15 -1.61 0.07 -19.75
CA PRO A 15 -1.52 -0.33 -21.16
C PRO A 15 -0.21 0.19 -21.78
N GLY A 16 0.77 -0.70 -21.95
CA GLY A 16 2.13 -0.34 -22.38
C GLY A 16 3.24 -0.92 -21.50
N GLY A 17 2.90 -1.56 -20.38
CA GLY A 17 3.84 -2.33 -19.56
C GLY A 17 4.57 -1.52 -18.48
N HIS A 18 4.25 -0.24 -18.33
CA HIS A 18 4.81 0.61 -17.27
C HIS A 18 4.01 0.47 -15.97
N ALA A 19 4.67 0.67 -14.84
CA ALA A 19 4.01 0.65 -13.54
C ALA A 19 3.06 1.87 -13.38
N ASP A 20 1.80 1.61 -13.08
CA ASP A 20 0.84 2.64 -12.68
C ASP A 20 1.00 2.91 -11.18
N LEU A 21 1.81 3.89 -10.81
CA LEU A 21 2.08 4.20 -9.41
C LEU A 21 0.87 4.86 -8.71
N GLU A 22 0.03 5.56 -9.46
CA GLU A 22 -1.13 6.25 -8.92
C GLU A 22 -2.21 5.25 -8.52
N GLU A 23 -2.64 4.41 -9.48
CA GLU A 23 -3.63 3.37 -9.24
C GLU A 23 -3.14 2.38 -8.18
N THR A 24 -1.86 1.98 -8.27
CA THR A 24 -1.23 1.12 -7.25
C THR A 24 -1.36 1.71 -5.86
N THR A 25 -1.07 3.00 -5.69
CA THR A 25 -1.13 3.67 -4.40
C THR A 25 -2.57 3.74 -3.87
N GLN A 26 -3.54 4.04 -4.73
CA GLN A 26 -4.95 4.07 -4.37
C GLN A 26 -5.45 2.70 -3.89
N VAL A 27 -5.10 1.64 -4.62
CA VAL A 27 -5.48 0.26 -4.25
C VAL A 27 -4.82 -0.17 -2.94
N LEU A 28 -3.54 0.18 -2.71
CA LEU A 28 -2.87 -0.11 -1.44
C LEU A 28 -3.53 0.61 -0.26
N ALA A 29 -3.95 1.86 -0.45
CA ALA A 29 -4.65 2.64 0.57
C ALA A 29 -6.03 2.02 0.90
N ALA A 30 -6.77 1.60 -0.12
CA ALA A 30 -8.04 0.89 0.07
C ALA A 30 -7.84 -0.46 0.79
N GLN A 31 -6.80 -1.22 0.44
CA GLN A 31 -6.45 -2.46 1.13
C GLN A 31 -6.15 -2.24 2.62
N ALA A 32 -5.41 -1.18 2.96
CA ALA A 32 -5.12 -0.85 4.35
C ALA A 32 -6.38 -0.47 5.13
N ALA A 33 -7.30 0.30 4.52
CA ALA A 33 -8.59 0.63 5.14
C ALA A 33 -9.42 -0.64 5.42
N MET A 34 -9.53 -1.56 4.46
CA MET A 34 -10.24 -2.83 4.67
C MET A 34 -9.61 -3.70 5.77
N GLN A 35 -8.28 -3.68 5.90
CA GLN A 35 -7.58 -4.39 6.99
C GLN A 35 -7.90 -3.77 8.35
N ALA A 36 -7.93 -2.44 8.43
CA ALA A 36 -8.31 -1.73 9.66
C ALA A 36 -9.77 -1.97 10.03
N GLU A 37 -10.70 -1.93 9.06
CA GLU A 37 -12.11 -2.28 9.26
C GLU A 37 -12.27 -3.72 9.78
N ALA A 38 -11.40 -4.64 9.35
CA ALA A 38 -11.37 -6.03 9.82
C ALA A 38 -10.73 -6.20 11.22
N GLY A 39 -10.25 -5.11 11.85
CA GLY A 39 -9.69 -5.12 13.20
C GLY A 39 -8.17 -5.22 13.27
N ALA A 40 -7.43 -4.88 12.21
CA ALA A 40 -5.98 -4.83 12.27
C ALA A 40 -5.48 -3.63 13.09
N ASP A 41 -4.68 -3.87 14.13
CA ASP A 41 -4.03 -2.81 14.92
C ASP A 41 -2.88 -2.12 14.16
N ILE A 42 -2.24 -2.84 13.23
CA ILE A 42 -1.09 -2.37 12.45
C ILE A 42 -1.24 -2.83 11.00
N VAL A 43 -1.01 -1.93 10.05
CA VAL A 43 -0.94 -2.23 8.61
C VAL A 43 0.47 -1.98 8.05
N GLY A 44 0.94 -2.88 7.19
CA GLY A 44 2.29 -2.85 6.62
C GLY A 44 2.29 -2.73 5.09
N PRO A 45 2.26 -1.52 4.51
CA PRO A 45 2.38 -1.37 3.06
C PRO A 45 3.80 -1.77 2.60
N ALA A 46 3.91 -2.95 1.96
CA ALA A 46 5.19 -3.56 1.57
C ALA A 46 5.53 -3.44 0.08
N ALA A 47 4.71 -2.74 -0.71
CA ALA A 47 4.90 -2.61 -2.16
C ALA A 47 6.07 -1.69 -2.57
N MET A 48 6.72 -1.03 -1.61
CA MET A 48 7.87 -0.12 -1.82
C MET A 48 7.56 1.05 -2.77
N ILE A 49 6.30 1.49 -2.82
CA ILE A 49 5.86 2.60 -3.70
C ILE A 49 6.03 3.95 -2.99
N PRO A 50 6.69 4.94 -3.61
CA PRO A 50 6.80 6.28 -3.04
C PRO A 50 5.43 6.88 -2.71
N GLY A 51 5.29 7.48 -1.53
CA GLY A 51 4.03 8.10 -1.10
C GLY A 51 2.96 7.14 -0.58
N SER A 52 3.14 5.83 -0.70
CA SER A 52 2.18 4.82 -0.20
C SER A 52 1.84 5.00 1.29
N VAL A 53 2.82 5.28 2.14
CA VAL A 53 2.60 5.53 3.59
C VAL A 53 1.65 6.70 3.83
N ARG A 54 1.82 7.80 3.06
CA ARG A 54 0.94 8.98 3.17
C ARG A 54 -0.48 8.63 2.72
N ALA A 55 -0.62 7.98 1.58
CA ALA A 55 -1.93 7.59 1.05
C ALA A 55 -2.67 6.63 1.99
N VAL A 56 -1.96 5.65 2.56
CA VAL A 56 -2.53 4.76 3.58
C VAL A 56 -2.99 5.55 4.79
N ARG A 57 -2.20 6.53 5.27
CA ARG A 57 -2.62 7.36 6.41
C ARG A 57 -3.86 8.20 6.09
N GLU A 58 -3.92 8.81 4.92
CA GLU A 58 -5.09 9.58 4.48
C GLU A 58 -6.35 8.70 4.43
N ALA A 59 -6.25 7.48 3.87
CA ALA A 59 -7.37 6.53 3.82
C ALA A 59 -7.82 6.07 5.21
N LEU A 60 -6.88 5.71 6.09
CA LEU A 60 -7.21 5.31 7.47
C LEU A 60 -7.89 6.45 8.24
N ASN A 61 -7.42 7.69 8.08
CA ASN A 61 -8.04 8.85 8.71
C ASN A 61 -9.45 9.12 8.15
N ALA A 62 -9.65 8.96 6.84
CA ALA A 62 -10.95 9.12 6.20
C ALA A 62 -11.98 8.05 6.66
N ALA A 63 -11.50 6.86 7.00
CA ALA A 63 -12.29 5.76 7.57
C ALA A 63 -12.37 5.78 9.11
N ASP A 64 -11.92 6.85 9.76
CA ASP A 64 -11.88 7.04 11.23
C ASP A 64 -11.01 6.02 12.00
N HIS A 65 -10.07 5.35 11.34
CA HIS A 65 -9.07 4.43 11.91
C HIS A 65 -7.75 5.14 12.26
N ARG A 66 -7.83 6.14 13.14
CA ARG A 66 -6.69 7.03 13.45
C ARG A 66 -5.64 6.39 14.36
N ASP A 67 -6.04 5.40 15.13
CA ASP A 67 -5.25 4.65 16.10
C ASP A 67 -4.46 3.48 15.48
N VAL A 68 -4.91 2.97 14.32
CA VAL A 68 -4.21 1.93 13.57
C VAL A 68 -2.82 2.42 13.16
N ALA A 69 -1.77 1.69 13.55
CA ALA A 69 -0.40 2.06 13.22
C ALA A 69 -0.04 1.67 11.79
N ILE A 70 0.95 2.36 11.21
CA ILE A 70 1.53 1.99 9.92
C ILE A 70 2.96 1.53 10.16
N MET A 71 3.29 0.32 9.73
CA MET A 71 4.65 -0.20 9.69
C MET A 71 5.20 -0.02 8.26
N PRO A 72 5.92 1.07 7.97
CA PRO A 72 6.45 1.29 6.63
C PRO A 72 7.59 0.32 6.35
N HIS A 73 7.55 -0.34 5.20
CA HIS A 73 8.71 -1.07 4.68
C HIS A 73 9.60 -0.07 3.93
N LEU A 74 10.80 0.14 4.45
CA LEU A 74 11.77 1.10 3.92
C LEU A 74 13.11 0.40 3.74
N ILE A 75 13.79 0.72 2.64
CA ILE A 75 15.17 0.33 2.41
C ILE A 75 15.95 1.59 2.01
N PHE A 76 16.90 1.97 2.86
CA PHE A 76 17.74 3.15 2.62
C PHE A 76 19.02 2.78 1.86
N GLU A 77 19.50 1.58 2.07
CA GLU A 77 20.67 1.00 1.41
C GLU A 77 20.40 -0.49 1.18
N SER A 78 20.72 -0.96 -0.02
CA SER A 78 20.55 -2.35 -0.44
C SER A 78 21.77 -2.78 -1.24
N SER A 79 22.93 -2.82 -0.59
CA SER A 79 24.12 -3.49 -1.12
C SER A 79 24.05 -4.98 -0.78
N LEU A 80 24.37 -5.84 -1.75
CA LEU A 80 24.51 -7.28 -1.55
C LEU A 80 25.71 -7.61 -0.66
#